data_AF-A0A2D5BRA0-F1
#
_entry.id   AF-A0A2D5BRA0-F1
#
_cell.length_a   1.000
_cell.length_b   1.000
_cell.length_c   1.000
_cell.angle_alpha   90.00
_cell.angle_beta   90.00
_cell.angle_gamma   90.00
#
_symmetry.space_group_name_H-M   'P 1'
#
loop_
_entity.id
_entity.type
_entity.pdbx_description
1 polymer ?
#
loop_
_entity_poly.entity_id
_entity_poly.type
_entity_poly.pdbx_seq_one_letter_code
_entity_poly.pdbx_strand_id
1 'polypeptide(L)'
;MKRIRKQPRQGVVLIVVLVFVLLMGLAAYSYLLSMQIENLASKASADQAISQQAASSGIELLAAVLELPRKRRQELGGIYDNAALFANVKLFDELEEDMAEAPWFMVTVSRRKGTADEPWVFGATDESSKIHLAKLIEWDQ
;
A
#
# COMPACT_ATOMS: atom_id res chain seq x y z
N MET A 1 38.73 60.88 -40.40
CA MET A 1 38.10 59.53 -40.24
C MET A 1 38.61 58.89 -38.95
N LYS A 2 37.79 58.81 -37.90
CA LYS A 2 38.16 58.20 -36.60
C LYS A 2 37.90 56.68 -36.64
N ARG A 3 38.96 55.86 -36.67
CA ARG A 3 38.86 54.39 -36.56
C ARG A 3 38.59 54.02 -35.09
N ILE A 4 37.38 53.56 -34.80
CA ILE A 4 37.00 53.01 -33.51
C ILE A 4 37.66 51.63 -33.38
N ARG A 5 38.67 51.50 -32.51
CA ARG A 5 39.27 50.20 -32.16
C ARG A 5 38.27 49.40 -31.33
N LYS A 6 37.76 48.27 -31.87
CA LYS A 6 36.99 47.28 -31.11
C LYS A 6 37.91 46.63 -30.08
N GLN A 7 37.64 46.84 -28.79
CA GLN A 7 38.30 46.12 -27.71
C GLN A 7 37.84 44.64 -27.68
N PRO A 8 38.72 43.69 -27.32
CA PRO A 8 38.38 42.27 -27.26
C PRO A 8 37.56 41.95 -26.00
N ARG A 9 36.27 42.32 -25.99
CA ARG A 9 35.32 41.97 -24.92
C ARG A 9 34.69 40.57 -25.08
N GLN A 10 35.12 39.79 -26.07
CA GLN A 10 34.49 38.51 -26.44
C GLN A 10 34.69 37.39 -25.40
N GLY A 11 35.77 37.39 -24.61
CA GLY A 11 36.02 36.32 -23.62
C GLY A 11 35.11 36.40 -22.38
N VAL A 12 34.77 37.61 -21.93
CA VAL A 12 33.95 37.82 -20.72
C VAL A 12 32.51 37.35 -20.93
N VAL A 13 31.97 37.52 -22.14
CA VAL A 13 30.62 37.07 -22.49
C VAL A 13 30.50 35.55 -22.35
N LEU A 14 31.54 34.80 -22.76
CA LEU A 14 31.55 33.35 -22.67
C LEU A 14 31.50 32.87 -21.22
N ILE A 15 32.22 33.54 -20.32
CA ILE A 15 32.24 33.24 -18.88
C ILE A 15 30.86 33.51 -18.27
N VAL A 16 30.25 34.65 -18.59
CA VAL A 16 28.90 34.99 -18.08
C VAL A 16 27.88 33.96 -18.54
N VAL A 17 27.90 33.57 -19.81
CA VAL A 17 27.00 32.53 -20.34
C VAL A 17 27.26 31.18 -19.67
N LEU A 18 28.52 30.80 -19.46
CA LEU A 18 28.87 29.56 -18.77
C LEU A 18 28.30 29.53 -17.35
N VAL A 19 28.46 30.62 -16.59
CA VAL A 19 27.89 30.75 -15.25
C VAL A 19 26.37 30.67 -15.30
N PHE A 20 25.74 31.31 -16.28
CA PHE A 20 24.28 31.27 -16.43
C PHE A 20 23.76 29.86 -16.73
N VAL A 21 24.44 29.13 -17.62
CA VAL A 21 24.12 27.73 -17.94
C VAL A 21 24.36 26.82 -16.74
N LEU A 22 25.43 27.05 -15.96
CA LEU A 22 25.68 26.32 -14.71
C LEU A 22 24.56 26.54 -13.68
N LEU A 23 24.13 27.79 -13.48
CA LEU A 23 23.05 28.12 -12.55
C LEU A 23 21.70 27.56 -13.01
N MET A 24 21.38 27.65 -14.30
CA MET A 24 20.19 27.01 -14.87
C MET A 24 20.23 25.50 -14.73
N GLY A 25 21.38 24.87 -14.98
CA GLY A 25 21.57 23.43 -14.81
C GLY A 25 21.36 22.99 -13.37
N LEU A 26 21.91 23.73 -12.40
CA LEU A 26 21.71 23.46 -10.98
C LEU A 26 20.23 23.61 -10.57
N ALA A 27 19.56 24.67 -11.05
CA ALA A 27 18.14 24.91 -10.77
C ALA A 27 17.26 23.78 -11.35
N ALA A 28 17.51 23.38 -12.60
CA ALA A 28 16.80 22.29 -13.25
C ALA A 28 17.02 20.95 -12.52
N TYR A 29 18.26 20.67 -12.10
CA TYR A 29 18.57 19.46 -11.35
C TYR A 29 17.87 19.41 -10.00
N SER A 30 17.85 20.53 -9.25
CA SER A 30 17.13 20.61 -7.97
C SER A 30 15.63 20.38 -8.15
N TYR A 31 15.02 20.91 -9.22
CA TYR A 31 13.61 20.68 -9.51
C TYR A 31 13.32 19.21 -9.86
N LEU A 32 14.16 18.59 -10.70
CA LEU A 32 14.02 17.18 -11.07
C LEU A 32 14.08 16.27 -9.83
N LEU A 33 15.01 16.51 -8.91
CA LEU A 33 15.09 15.76 -7.66
C LEU A 33 13.82 15.90 -6.82
N SER A 34 13.29 17.11 -6.70
CA SER A 34 12.04 17.35 -5.96
C SER A 34 10.86 16.59 -6.57
N MET A 35 10.73 16.60 -7.90
CA MET A 35 9.67 15.84 -8.58
C MET A 35 9.82 14.33 -8.44
N GLN A 36 11.06 13.81 -8.43
CA GLN A 36 11.28 12.38 -8.22
C GLN A 36 10.84 11.93 -6.84
N ILE A 37 11.17 12.72 -5.80
CA ILE A 37 10.74 12.44 -4.43
C ILE A 37 9.22 12.47 -4.32
N GLU A 38 8.57 13.48 -4.91
CA GLU A 38 7.12 13.60 -4.90
C GLU A 38 6.43 12.41 -5.57
N ASN A 39 6.95 11.95 -6.71
CA ASN A 39 6.42 10.77 -7.40
C ASN A 39 6.56 9.50 -6.54
N LEU A 40 7.69 9.31 -5.86
CA LEU A 40 7.89 8.19 -4.95
C LEU A 40 6.94 8.26 -3.75
N ALA A 41 6.77 9.43 -3.16
CA ALA A 41 5.85 9.65 -2.04
C ALA A 41 4.39 9.41 -2.46
N SER A 42 4.00 9.88 -3.64
CA SER A 42 2.65 9.67 -4.19
C SER A 42 2.37 8.19 -4.42
N LYS A 43 3.34 7.42 -4.95
CA LYS A 43 3.18 5.97 -5.14
C LYS A 43 3.03 5.24 -3.81
N ALA A 44 3.93 5.49 -2.86
CA ALA A 44 3.87 4.87 -1.55
C ALA A 44 2.54 5.20 -0.82
N SER A 45 2.04 6.42 -0.96
CA SER A 45 0.76 6.83 -0.39
C SER A 45 -0.43 6.12 -1.04
N ALA A 46 -0.37 5.93 -2.36
CA ALA A 46 -1.38 5.17 -3.10
C ALA A 46 -1.39 3.70 -2.68
N ASP A 47 -0.22 3.07 -2.60
CA ASP A 47 -0.08 1.67 -2.16
C ASP A 47 -0.61 1.47 -0.74
N GLN A 48 -0.32 2.41 0.16
CA GLN A 48 -0.85 2.39 1.52
C GLN A 48 -2.39 2.49 1.53
N ALA A 49 -2.97 3.39 0.73
CA ALA A 49 -4.43 3.52 0.64
C ALA A 49 -5.08 2.25 0.08
N ILE A 50 -4.49 1.65 -0.96
CA ILE A 50 -4.96 0.39 -1.56
C ILE A 50 -4.90 -0.75 -0.54
N SER A 51 -3.79 -0.86 0.22
CA SER A 51 -3.63 -1.88 1.26
C SER A 51 -4.68 -1.74 2.37
N GLN A 52 -4.94 -0.51 2.83
CA GLN A 52 -5.97 -0.24 3.83
C GLN A 52 -7.37 -0.59 3.32
N GLN A 53 -7.67 -0.24 2.07
CA GLN A 53 -8.97 -0.55 1.46
C GLN A 53 -9.15 -2.06 1.22
N ALA A 54 -8.10 -2.77 0.81
CA ALA A 54 -8.12 -4.22 0.69
C ALA A 54 -8.39 -4.89 2.06
N ALA A 55 -7.75 -4.40 3.13
CA ALA A 55 -8.02 -4.87 4.49
C ALA A 55 -9.46 -4.59 4.94
N SER A 56 -9.98 -3.37 4.67
CA SER A 56 -11.37 -3.01 4.97
C SER A 56 -12.38 -3.91 4.25
N SER A 57 -12.10 -4.24 2.98
CA SER A 57 -12.93 -5.14 2.17
C SER A 57 -13.01 -6.54 2.78
N GLY A 58 -11.92 -7.02 3.39
CA GLY A 58 -11.92 -8.27 4.14
C GLY A 58 -12.80 -8.24 5.39
N ILE A 59 -12.82 -7.10 6.10
CA ILE A 59 -13.70 -6.89 7.26
C ILE A 59 -15.17 -6.88 6.81
N GLU A 60 -15.48 -6.15 5.74
CA GLU A 60 -16.84 -6.07 5.19
C GLU A 60 -17.34 -7.42 4.67
N LEU A 61 -16.50 -8.18 3.97
CA LEU A 61 -16.82 -9.54 3.54
C LEU A 61 -17.17 -10.43 4.75
N LEU A 62 -16.32 -10.41 5.78
CA LEU A 62 -16.57 -11.20 6.99
C LEU A 62 -17.86 -10.77 7.68
N ALA A 63 -18.12 -9.46 7.79
CA ALA A 63 -19.35 -8.93 8.37
C ALA A 63 -20.59 -9.40 7.58
N ALA A 64 -20.58 -9.29 6.26
CA ALA A 64 -21.67 -9.76 5.39
C ALA A 64 -21.91 -11.27 5.56
N VAL A 65 -20.85 -12.07 5.68
CA VAL A 65 -20.97 -13.50 5.96
C VAL A 65 -21.59 -13.74 7.35
N LEU A 66 -21.22 -12.96 8.36
CA LEU A 66 -21.74 -13.08 9.73
C LEU A 66 -23.19 -12.62 9.87
N GLU A 67 -23.68 -11.74 9.02
CA GLU A 67 -25.10 -11.35 8.96
C GLU A 67 -26.00 -12.49 8.45
N LEU A 68 -25.46 -13.42 7.67
CA LEU A 68 -26.24 -14.55 7.16
C LEU A 68 -26.69 -15.49 8.29
N PRO A 69 -27.90 -16.09 8.17
CA PRO A 69 -28.36 -17.12 9.10
C PRO A 69 -27.37 -18.30 9.18
N ARG A 70 -27.24 -18.91 10.37
CA ARG A 70 -26.29 -20.02 10.61
C ARG A 70 -26.35 -21.13 9.57
N LYS A 71 -27.56 -21.52 9.14
CA LYS A 71 -27.75 -22.55 8.11
C LYS A 71 -27.10 -22.16 6.78
N ARG A 72 -27.29 -20.91 6.33
CA ARG A 72 -26.66 -20.38 5.11
C ARG A 72 -25.15 -20.30 5.22
N ARG A 73 -24.62 -19.94 6.38
CA ARG A 73 -23.16 -19.92 6.61
C ARG A 73 -22.54 -21.31 6.51
N GLN A 74 -23.25 -22.34 7.00
CA GLN A 74 -22.81 -23.73 6.87
C GLN A 74 -22.85 -24.20 5.42
N GLU A 75 -23.87 -23.80 4.65
CA GLU A 75 -23.94 -24.07 3.20
C GLU A 75 -22.76 -23.46 2.43
N LEU A 76 -22.23 -22.31 2.87
CA LEU A 76 -21.05 -21.65 2.31
C LEU A 76 -19.70 -22.27 2.72
N GLY A 77 -19.69 -23.39 3.45
CA GLY A 77 -18.48 -24.04 3.95
C GLY A 77 -18.07 -23.62 5.37
N GLY A 78 -18.88 -22.81 6.05
CA GLY A 78 -18.62 -22.34 7.41
C GLY A 78 -17.70 -21.12 7.47
N ILE A 79 -17.49 -20.63 8.70
CA ILE A 79 -16.69 -19.42 8.96
C ILE A 79 -15.24 -19.76 9.32
N TYR A 80 -14.99 -20.99 9.81
CA TYR A 80 -13.67 -21.43 10.26
C TYR A 80 -13.03 -22.34 9.21
N ASP A 81 -11.77 -22.06 8.86
CA ASP A 81 -10.97 -22.83 7.88
C ASP A 81 -11.62 -22.91 6.49
N ASN A 82 -12.10 -21.77 5.98
CA ASN A 82 -12.77 -21.66 4.68
C ASN A 82 -11.90 -20.87 3.69
N ALA A 83 -10.90 -21.54 3.12
CA ALA A 83 -10.00 -20.95 2.13
C ALA A 83 -10.73 -20.51 0.84
N ALA A 84 -11.81 -21.19 0.45
CA ALA A 84 -12.55 -20.86 -0.76
C ALA A 84 -13.19 -19.46 -0.70
N LEU A 85 -13.56 -19.00 0.50
CA LEU A 85 -14.21 -17.71 0.70
C LEU A 85 -13.23 -16.61 1.16
N PHE A 86 -12.17 -16.99 1.88
CA PHE A 86 -11.32 -16.03 2.60
C PHE A 86 -9.85 -16.04 2.17
N ALA A 87 -9.42 -16.93 1.29
CA ALA A 87 -8.06 -16.93 0.74
C ALA A 87 -8.03 -16.30 -0.65
N ASN A 88 -7.01 -15.47 -0.91
CA ASN A 88 -6.71 -14.92 -2.24
C ASN A 88 -7.90 -14.20 -2.90
N VAL A 89 -8.64 -13.40 -2.15
CA VAL A 89 -9.79 -12.67 -2.68
C VAL A 89 -9.29 -11.45 -3.45
N LYS A 90 -9.59 -11.41 -4.75
CA LYS A 90 -9.23 -10.32 -5.65
C LYS A 90 -10.21 -9.15 -5.46
N LEU A 91 -9.68 -7.92 -5.37
CA LEU A 91 -10.52 -6.74 -5.20
C LEU A 91 -11.07 -6.20 -6.53
N PHE A 92 -10.36 -6.44 -7.63
CA PHE A 92 -10.74 -6.01 -8.97
C PHE A 92 -10.73 -7.21 -9.92
N ASP A 93 -11.87 -7.46 -10.55
CA ASP A 93 -12.05 -8.58 -11.50
C ASP A 93 -11.70 -8.16 -12.94
N GLU A 94 -11.70 -6.84 -13.21
CA GLU A 94 -11.56 -6.24 -14.55
C GLU A 94 -10.14 -5.76 -14.89
N LEU A 95 -9.16 -5.91 -13.99
CA LEU A 95 -7.78 -5.59 -14.32
C LEU A 95 -7.22 -6.68 -15.25
N GLU A 96 -6.69 -6.29 -16.41
CA GLU A 96 -5.98 -7.19 -17.33
C GLU A 96 -4.96 -8.05 -16.55
N GLU A 97 -4.86 -9.34 -16.89
CA GLU A 97 -3.99 -10.34 -16.24
C GLU A 97 -2.51 -9.91 -16.13
N ASP A 98 -2.10 -8.88 -16.88
CA ASP A 98 -0.74 -8.33 -16.91
C ASP A 98 -0.42 -7.38 -15.75
N MET A 99 -1.41 -7.03 -14.91
CA MET A 99 -1.16 -6.33 -13.65
C MET A 99 -0.70 -7.33 -12.58
N ALA A 100 0.59 -7.65 -12.59
CA ALA A 100 1.26 -8.49 -11.58
C ALA A 100 1.07 -8.02 -10.12
N GLU A 101 0.52 -6.82 -9.91
CA GLU A 101 0.29 -6.18 -8.61
C GLU A 101 -1.20 -5.89 -8.35
N ALA A 102 -2.12 -6.71 -8.88
CA ALA A 102 -3.52 -6.60 -8.46
C ALA A 102 -3.62 -6.75 -6.92
N PRO A 103 -4.38 -5.89 -6.21
CA PRO A 103 -4.48 -5.94 -4.76
C PRO A 103 -5.43 -7.05 -4.30
N TRP A 104 -4.91 -7.92 -3.45
CA TRP A 104 -5.61 -9.10 -2.93
C TRP A 104 -5.71 -8.96 -1.41
N PHE A 105 -6.74 -9.56 -0.84
CA PHE A 105 -6.83 -9.70 0.61
C PHE A 105 -7.10 -11.15 0.99
N MET A 106 -6.79 -11.45 2.25
CA MET A 106 -7.12 -12.72 2.88
C MET A 106 -7.52 -12.46 4.33
N VAL A 107 -8.45 -13.27 4.83
CA VAL A 107 -8.85 -13.24 6.25
C VAL A 107 -8.28 -14.48 6.91
N THR A 108 -7.39 -14.29 7.88
CA THR A 108 -6.72 -15.38 8.59
C THR A 108 -7.08 -15.38 10.06
N VAL A 109 -7.03 -16.57 10.66
CA VAL A 109 -7.16 -16.73 12.11
C VAL A 109 -5.77 -16.80 12.72
N SER A 110 -5.57 -16.17 13.88
CA SER A 110 -4.31 -16.23 14.66
C SER A 110 -3.95 -17.64 15.19
N ARG A 111 -4.69 -18.67 14.80
CA ARG A 111 -4.44 -20.06 15.19
C ARG A 111 -3.73 -20.77 14.04
N ARG A 112 -2.46 -21.11 14.25
CA ARG A 112 -1.75 -22.07 13.40
C ARG A 112 -2.32 -23.46 13.70
N LYS A 113 -2.72 -24.17 12.66
CA LYS A 113 -2.95 -25.62 12.76
C LYS A 113 -1.56 -26.21 13.02
N GLY A 114 -1.33 -26.85 14.18
CA GLY A 114 -0.13 -27.62 14.49
C GLY A 114 1.26 -27.14 14.02
N THR A 115 2.07 -28.11 13.58
CA THR A 115 3.53 -28.05 13.35
C THR A 115 3.95 -27.04 12.27
N ALA A 116 5.26 -26.73 12.19
CA ALA A 116 5.82 -25.66 11.36
C ALA A 116 5.46 -25.69 9.85
N ASP A 117 4.92 -26.81 9.34
CA ASP A 117 4.59 -27.03 7.93
C ASP A 117 3.08 -27.00 7.62
N GLU A 118 2.22 -26.67 8.59
CA GLU A 118 0.78 -26.65 8.39
C GLU A 118 0.27 -25.31 7.79
N PRO A 119 -0.76 -25.38 6.92
CA PRO A 119 -1.28 -24.23 6.19
C PRO A 119 -1.96 -23.20 7.11
N TRP A 120 -1.95 -21.94 6.68
CA TRP A 120 -2.72 -20.87 7.31
C TRP A 120 -4.20 -21.23 7.36
N VAL A 121 -4.83 -20.95 8.50
CA VAL A 121 -6.29 -21.11 8.67
C VAL A 121 -6.97 -19.83 8.23
N PHE A 122 -7.90 -19.94 7.28
CA PHE A 122 -8.63 -18.81 6.72
C PHE A 122 -10.04 -18.69 7.30
N GLY A 123 -10.45 -17.48 7.67
CA GLY A 123 -11.76 -17.17 8.22
C GLY A 123 -11.72 -16.56 9.61
N ALA A 124 -12.72 -16.84 10.44
CA ALA A 124 -12.84 -16.26 11.78
C ALA A 124 -13.11 -17.31 12.86
N THR A 125 -12.69 -17.00 14.08
CA THR A 125 -12.95 -17.80 15.28
C THR A 125 -13.70 -16.97 16.30
N ASP A 126 -14.53 -17.65 17.08
CA ASP A 126 -15.08 -17.07 18.30
C ASP A 126 -13.98 -17.01 19.37
N GLU A 127 -13.83 -15.87 20.02
CA GLU A 127 -12.91 -15.65 21.14
C GLU A 127 -13.64 -15.45 22.47
N SER A 128 -14.98 -15.48 22.49
CA SER A 128 -15.77 -15.22 23.70
C SER A 128 -15.55 -16.27 24.80
N SER A 129 -15.08 -17.47 24.43
CA SER A 129 -14.75 -18.53 25.39
C SER A 129 -13.38 -18.36 26.04
N LYS A 130 -12.57 -17.39 25.60
CA LYS A 130 -11.28 -17.05 26.20
C LYS A 130 -11.48 -16.09 27.38
N ILE A 131 -10.52 -16.05 28.30
CA ILE A 131 -10.55 -15.13 29.44
C ILE A 131 -10.41 -13.69 28.93
N HIS A 132 -11.36 -12.82 29.31
CA HIS A 132 -11.32 -11.41 28.98
C HIS A 132 -10.39 -10.67 29.95
N LEU A 133 -9.16 -10.35 29.52
CA LEU A 133 -8.14 -9.76 30.38
C LEU A 133 -8.58 -8.46 31.06
N ALA A 134 -9.34 -7.61 30.35
CA ALA A 134 -9.83 -6.36 30.95
C ALA A 134 -10.84 -6.60 32.09
N LYS A 135 -11.55 -7.75 32.08
CA LYS A 135 -12.46 -8.13 33.17
C LYS A 135 -11.71 -8.68 34.38
N LEU A 136 -10.52 -9.23 34.17
CA LEU A 136 -9.69 -9.76 35.25
C LEU A 136 -9.19 -8.66 36.20
N ILE A 137 -8.85 -7.49 35.65
CA ILE A 137 -8.44 -6.32 36.43
C ILE A 137 -9.58 -5.76 37.28
N GLU A 138 -10.82 -5.84 36.79
CA GLU A 138 -12.02 -5.41 37.51
C GLU A 138 -12.35 -6.35 38.68
N TRP A 139 -12.01 -7.63 38.59
CA TRP A 139 -12.25 -8.62 39.66
C TRP A 139 -11.18 -8.62 40.76
N ASP A 140 -10.05 -7.96 40.54
CA ASP A 140 -8.97 -7.80 41.53
C ASP A 140 -9.18 -6.58 42.46
N GLN A 141 -10.18 -5.73 42.15
CA GLN A 141 -10.58 -4.57 42.95
C GLN A 141 -11.75 -4.89 43.89
#